data_AF-A0A7C8NNH2-F1
#
_entry.id   AF-A0A7C8NNH2-F1
#
_cell.length_a   1.000
_cell.length_b   1.000
_cell.length_c   1.000
_cell.angle_alpha   90.00
_cell.angle_beta   90.00
_cell.angle_gamma   90.00
#
_symmetry.space_group_name_H-M   'P 1'
#
loop_
_entity.id
_entity.type
_entity.pdbx_description
1 polymer ?
#
loop_
_entity_poly.entity_id
_entity_poly.type
_entity_poly.pdbx_seq_one_letter_code
_entity_poly.pdbx_strand_id
1 'polypeptide(L)'
;MAEQPPYHPRDAIASTTNAVLLNGAAAAVGGTYAFIKDASANLRETDDPWNAALGGFFGGALLGIRTGRIPYVLGFGAGLATLVASFDAGGNHWRGSKWREGYVDDVARREAIRSTRRRAYEETIEEIGEGRGIYGPGYAERRAARLKEKYGVEVPLEHEKPYAY
;
A
#
# COMPACT_ATOMS: atom_id res chain seq x y z
N MET A 1 -22.22 -22.02 40.03
CA MET A 1 -22.55 -22.43 38.64
C MET A 1 -23.79 -21.67 38.25
N ALA A 2 -23.71 -20.75 37.28
CA ALA A 2 -24.87 -19.95 36.90
C ALA A 2 -25.89 -20.85 36.16
N GLU A 3 -27.11 -20.90 36.68
CA GLU A 3 -28.24 -21.64 36.12
C GLU A 3 -28.57 -21.07 34.73
N GLN A 4 -28.47 -21.89 33.67
CA GLN A 4 -28.80 -21.44 32.33
C GLN A 4 -30.33 -21.29 32.21
N PRO A 5 -30.84 -20.16 31.70
CA PRO A 5 -32.28 -19.97 31.55
C PRO A 5 -32.88 -21.01 30.59
N PRO A 6 -34.15 -21.40 30.78
CA PRO A 6 -34.80 -22.41 29.94
C PRO A 6 -34.87 -21.95 28.48
N TYR A 7 -34.37 -22.79 27.58
CA TYR A 7 -34.30 -22.53 26.14
C TYR A 7 -35.71 -22.44 25.51
N HIS A 8 -36.01 -21.33 24.83
CA HIS A 8 -37.30 -21.13 24.16
C HIS A 8 -37.16 -21.38 22.65
N PRO A 9 -38.13 -22.01 21.96
CA PRO A 9 -38.05 -22.30 20.51
C PRO A 9 -37.88 -21.06 19.62
N ARG A 10 -38.26 -19.88 20.12
CA ARG A 10 -38.01 -18.59 19.43
C ARG A 10 -36.51 -18.26 19.39
N ASP A 11 -35.75 -18.68 20.40
CA ASP A 11 -34.30 -18.47 20.48
C ASP A 11 -33.58 -19.35 19.45
N ALA A 12 -34.12 -20.55 19.17
CA ALA A 12 -33.64 -21.43 18.11
C ALA A 12 -33.73 -20.77 16.72
N ILE A 13 -34.90 -20.23 16.40
CA ILE A 13 -35.17 -19.58 15.12
C ILE A 13 -34.33 -18.30 14.98
N ALA A 14 -34.27 -17.50 16.05
CA ALA A 14 -33.47 -16.28 16.07
C ALA A 14 -31.96 -16.58 15.90
N SER A 15 -31.44 -17.60 16.61
CA SER A 15 -30.03 -18.00 16.51
C SER A 15 -29.67 -18.49 15.11
N THR A 16 -30.54 -19.30 14.49
CA THR A 16 -30.31 -19.84 13.15
C THR A 16 -30.37 -18.72 12.10
N THR A 17 -31.34 -17.81 12.22
CA THR A 17 -31.48 -16.66 11.31
C THR A 17 -30.26 -15.74 11.40
N ASN A 18 -29.80 -15.42 12.62
CA ASN A 18 -28.62 -14.60 12.82
C ASN A 18 -27.35 -15.27 12.28
N ALA A 19 -27.22 -16.58 12.46
CA ALA A 19 -26.09 -17.34 11.91
C ALA A 19 -26.08 -17.29 10.37
N VAL A 20 -27.23 -17.49 9.72
CA VAL A 20 -27.33 -17.40 8.25
C VAL A 20 -26.96 -16.00 7.76
N LEU A 21 -27.46 -14.95 8.43
CA LEU A 21 -27.14 -13.58 8.06
C LEU A 21 -25.64 -13.26 8.21
N LEU A 22 -25.01 -13.74 9.29
CA LEU A 22 -23.57 -13.52 9.52
C LEU A 22 -22.71 -14.25 8.49
N ASN A 23 -23.04 -15.52 8.18
CA ASN A 23 -22.32 -16.29 7.17
C ASN A 23 -22.50 -15.68 5.77
N GLY A 24 -23.73 -15.28 5.42
CA GLY A 24 -24.01 -14.61 4.15
C GLY A 24 -23.25 -13.29 4.01
N ALA A 25 -23.21 -12.48 5.08
CA ALA A 25 -22.44 -11.23 5.09
C ALA A 25 -20.94 -11.49 4.94
N ALA A 26 -20.38 -12.46 5.66
CA ALA A 26 -18.96 -12.81 5.55
C ALA A 26 -18.60 -13.31 4.15
N ALA A 27 -19.45 -14.15 3.54
CA ALA A 27 -19.26 -14.64 2.18
C ALA A 27 -19.35 -13.50 1.15
N ALA A 28 -20.30 -12.58 1.29
CA ALA A 28 -20.42 -11.42 0.40
C ALA A 28 -19.17 -10.52 0.48
N VAL A 29 -18.69 -10.23 1.69
CA VAL A 29 -17.47 -9.42 1.89
C VAL A 29 -16.24 -10.10 1.29
N GLY A 30 -16.04 -11.40 1.56
CA GLY A 30 -14.92 -12.16 1.01
C GLY A 30 -14.96 -12.29 -0.51
N GLY A 31 -16.15 -12.53 -1.07
CA GLY A 31 -16.36 -12.62 -2.52
C GLY A 31 -16.11 -11.29 -3.23
N THR A 32 -16.64 -10.19 -2.70
CA THR A 32 -16.40 -8.85 -3.26
C THR A 32 -14.94 -8.44 -3.13
N TYR A 33 -14.29 -8.74 -2.00
CA TYR A 33 -12.86 -8.50 -1.82
C TYR A 33 -12.04 -9.18 -2.91
N ALA A 34 -12.21 -10.50 -3.09
CA ALA A 34 -11.47 -11.27 -4.08
C ALA A 34 -11.73 -10.79 -5.51
N PHE A 35 -13.01 -10.60 -5.86
CA PHE A 35 -13.40 -10.11 -7.19
C PHE A 35 -12.77 -8.77 -7.53
N ILE A 36 -12.86 -7.78 -6.63
CA ILE A 36 -12.32 -6.44 -6.87
C ILE A 36 -10.79 -6.47 -6.90
N LYS A 37 -10.15 -7.23 -6.01
CA LYS A 37 -8.69 -7.38 -6.01
C LYS A 37 -8.21 -7.97 -7.34
N ASP A 38 -8.80 -9.06 -7.80
CA ASP A 38 -8.39 -9.74 -9.03
C ASP A 38 -8.75 -8.91 -10.27
N ALA A 39 -9.93 -8.29 -10.30
CA ALA A 39 -10.32 -7.40 -11.40
C ALA A 39 -9.39 -6.17 -11.49
N SER A 40 -9.02 -5.56 -10.37
CA SER A 40 -8.10 -4.42 -10.37
C SER A 40 -6.67 -4.81 -10.73
N ALA A 41 -6.20 -5.98 -10.28
CA ALA A 41 -4.91 -6.52 -10.69
C ALA A 41 -4.85 -6.79 -12.21
N ASN A 42 -5.91 -7.39 -12.77
CA ASN A 42 -6.01 -7.66 -14.20
C ASN A 42 -6.11 -6.38 -15.04
N LEU A 43 -6.83 -5.36 -14.57
CA LEU A 43 -6.98 -4.08 -15.29
C LEU A 43 -5.70 -3.22 -15.26
N ARG A 44 -4.92 -3.33 -14.18
CA ARG A 44 -3.68 -2.56 -14.01
C ARG A 44 -2.44 -3.32 -14.48
N GLU A 45 -2.58 -4.62 -14.75
CA GLU A 45 -1.47 -5.54 -15.07
C GLU A 45 -0.35 -5.54 -14.03
N THR A 46 -0.65 -5.10 -12.80
CA THR A 46 0.33 -4.95 -11.71
C THR A 46 -0.27 -5.48 -10.40
N ASP A 47 0.49 -6.32 -9.68
CA ASP A 47 0.12 -6.81 -8.35
C ASP A 47 0.67 -5.90 -7.24
N ASP A 48 -0.09 -4.84 -6.93
CA ASP A 48 0.25 -3.84 -5.92
C ASP A 48 -0.70 -3.87 -4.71
N PRO A 49 -0.25 -3.33 -3.54
CA PRO A 49 -1.11 -3.12 -2.36
C PRO A 49 -2.39 -2.31 -2.62
N TRP A 50 -2.43 -1.53 -3.70
CA TRP A 50 -3.63 -0.80 -4.14
C TRP A 50 -4.78 -1.70 -4.58
N ASN A 51 -4.50 -2.89 -5.11
CA ASN A 51 -5.55 -3.85 -5.47
C ASN A 51 -6.22 -4.39 -4.19
N ALA A 52 -5.41 -4.68 -3.18
CA ALA A 52 -5.88 -5.10 -1.87
C ALA A 52 -6.62 -3.97 -1.11
N ALA A 53 -6.18 -2.71 -1.28
CA ALA A 53 -6.86 -1.54 -0.73
C ALA A 53 -8.28 -1.38 -1.32
N LEU A 54 -8.41 -1.50 -2.65
CA LEU A 54 -9.70 -1.42 -3.34
C LEU A 54 -10.61 -2.57 -2.92
N GLY A 55 -10.11 -3.81 -2.89
CA GLY A 55 -10.87 -4.95 -2.38
C GLY A 55 -11.34 -4.73 -0.94
N GLY A 56 -10.46 -4.23 -0.07
CA GLY A 56 -10.77 -3.92 1.32
C GLY A 56 -11.80 -2.81 1.47
N PHE A 57 -11.75 -1.79 0.61
CA PHE A 57 -12.74 -0.70 0.59
C PHE A 57 -14.14 -1.21 0.27
N PHE A 58 -14.30 -1.95 -0.82
CA PHE A 58 -15.61 -2.43 -1.24
C PHE A 58 -16.14 -3.55 -0.33
N GLY A 59 -15.27 -4.43 0.16
CA GLY A 59 -15.63 -5.41 1.19
C GLY A 59 -16.07 -4.75 2.50
N GLY A 60 -15.37 -3.70 2.96
CA GLY A 60 -15.73 -2.96 4.16
C GLY A 60 -16.98 -2.10 4.01
N ALA A 61 -17.18 -1.52 2.83
CA ALA A 61 -18.39 -0.77 2.51
C ALA A 61 -19.64 -1.65 2.65
N LEU A 62 -19.60 -2.92 2.20
CA LEU A 62 -20.71 -3.87 2.36
C LEU A 62 -21.12 -4.09 3.81
N LEU A 63 -20.16 -4.15 4.75
CA LEU A 63 -20.46 -4.23 6.18
C LEU A 63 -21.22 -3.01 6.69
N GLY A 64 -20.86 -1.82 6.18
CA GLY A 64 -21.51 -0.56 6.54
C GLY A 64 -22.92 -0.39 5.96
N ILE A 65 -23.24 -1.01 4.81
CA ILE A 65 -24.55 -0.86 4.15
C ILE A 65 -25.69 -1.30 5.06
N ARG A 66 -25.49 -2.33 5.89
CA ARG A 66 -26.51 -2.83 6.84
C ARG A 66 -27.04 -1.76 7.79
N THR A 67 -26.22 -0.75 8.11
CA THR A 67 -26.56 0.34 9.03
C THR A 67 -27.41 1.44 8.38
N GLY A 68 -27.49 1.47 7.05
CA GLY A 68 -28.25 2.48 6.29
C GLY A 68 -27.67 3.90 6.35
N ARG A 69 -26.45 4.07 6.86
CA ARG A 69 -25.82 5.39 7.05
C ARG A 69 -24.54 5.50 6.22
N ILE A 70 -24.51 6.46 5.30
CA ILE A 70 -23.35 6.79 4.45
C ILE A 70 -22.02 6.92 5.24
N PRO A 71 -21.94 7.63 6.39
CA PRO A 71 -20.67 7.76 7.10
C PRO A 71 -20.12 6.42 7.61
N TYR A 72 -20.99 5.45 7.94
CA TYR A 72 -20.54 4.12 8.35
C TYR A 72 -20.01 3.32 7.16
N VAL A 73 -20.65 3.42 5.98
CA VAL A 73 -20.15 2.79 4.75
C VAL A 73 -18.75 3.28 4.41
N LEU A 74 -18.54 4.60 4.41
CA LEU A 74 -17.24 5.18 4.11
C LEU A 74 -16.21 4.90 5.21
N GLY A 75 -16.61 4.94 6.48
CA GLY A 75 -15.73 4.65 7.61
C GLY A 75 -15.23 3.21 7.62
N PHE A 76 -16.13 2.23 7.46
CA PHE A 76 -15.76 0.82 7.38
C PHE A 76 -14.96 0.51 6.11
N GLY A 77 -15.34 1.10 4.98
CA GLY A 77 -14.58 0.99 3.73
C GLY A 77 -13.16 1.52 3.87
N ALA A 78 -12.99 2.77 4.30
CA ALA A 78 -11.66 3.38 4.46
C ALA A 78 -10.80 2.68 5.52
N GLY A 79 -11.41 2.27 6.64
CA GLY A 79 -10.72 1.54 7.72
C GLY A 79 -10.18 0.20 7.25
N LEU A 80 -11.02 -0.61 6.59
CA LEU A 80 -10.60 -1.91 6.07
C LEU A 80 -9.66 -1.78 4.87
N ALA A 81 -9.84 -0.78 4.01
CA ALA A 81 -8.91 -0.47 2.93
C ALA A 81 -7.50 -0.23 3.47
N THR A 82 -7.37 0.63 4.49
CA THR A 82 -6.07 0.96 5.09
C THR A 82 -5.45 -0.25 5.78
N LEU A 83 -6.24 -1.03 6.52
CA LEU A 83 -5.77 -2.24 7.20
C LEU A 83 -5.23 -3.27 6.21
N VAL A 84 -6.01 -3.58 5.18
CA VAL A 84 -5.65 -4.61 4.20
C VAL A 84 -4.53 -4.13 3.28
N ALA A 85 -4.51 -2.86 2.89
CA ALA A 85 -3.39 -2.28 2.14
C ALA A 85 -2.09 -2.35 2.93
N SER A 86 -2.12 -2.03 4.22
CA SER A 86 -0.95 -2.13 5.10
C SER A 86 -0.49 -3.58 5.26
N PHE A 87 -1.43 -4.52 5.36
CA PHE A 87 -1.11 -5.94 5.46
C PHE A 87 -0.49 -6.49 4.18
N ASP A 88 -1.00 -6.10 3.01
CA ASP A 88 -0.49 -6.52 1.70
C ASP A 88 0.87 -5.88 1.40
N ALA A 89 1.04 -4.59 1.75
CA ALA A 89 2.34 -3.91 1.72
C ALA A 89 3.37 -4.58 2.65
N GLY A 90 2.92 -5.16 3.77
CA GLY A 90 3.72 -5.96 4.68
C GLY A 90 4.06 -7.37 4.17
N GLY A 91 3.64 -7.75 2.97
CA GLY A 91 3.91 -9.05 2.36
C GLY A 91 2.79 -10.08 2.50
N ASN A 92 1.60 -9.67 2.96
CA ASN A 92 0.37 -10.48 2.96
C ASN A 92 0.50 -11.86 3.64
N HIS A 93 1.40 -11.97 4.62
CA HIS A 93 1.72 -13.25 5.25
C HIS A 93 2.09 -13.10 6.72
N TRP A 94 1.45 -13.89 7.57
CA TRP A 94 1.68 -13.88 9.01
C TRP A 94 3.04 -14.46 9.43
N ARG A 95 3.62 -15.33 8.59
CA ARG A 95 4.87 -16.06 8.89
C ARG A 95 6.14 -15.35 8.39
N GLY A 96 6.02 -14.15 7.82
CA GLY A 96 7.13 -13.34 7.31
C GLY A 96 7.36 -13.45 5.80
N SER A 97 8.15 -12.53 5.25
CA SER A 97 8.35 -12.34 3.80
C SER A 97 8.98 -13.54 3.07
N LYS A 98 9.72 -14.39 3.79
CA LYS A 98 10.34 -15.61 3.25
C LYS A 98 9.33 -16.59 2.64
N TRP A 99 8.07 -16.51 3.06
CA TRP A 99 7.02 -17.38 2.54
C TRP A 99 6.40 -16.89 1.24
N ARG A 100 6.62 -15.62 0.86
CA ARG A 100 6.12 -15.04 -0.40
C ARG A 100 7.12 -15.17 -1.54
N GLU A 101 8.42 -15.05 -1.26
CA GLU A 101 9.47 -14.95 -2.27
C GLU A 101 10.11 -16.30 -2.69
N GLY A 102 9.65 -17.43 -2.13
CA GLY A 102 10.28 -18.73 -2.40
C GLY A 102 11.73 -18.81 -1.88
N TYR A 103 12.55 -19.71 -2.43
CA TYR A 103 13.96 -19.84 -2.04
C TYR A 103 14.78 -18.68 -2.63
N VAL A 104 14.74 -17.52 -1.97
CA VAL A 104 15.65 -16.41 -2.26
C VAL A 104 17.04 -16.82 -1.80
N ASP A 105 18.02 -16.73 -2.69
CA ASP A 105 19.42 -16.95 -2.33
C ASP A 105 19.79 -16.02 -1.16
N ASP A 106 20.13 -16.64 -0.03
CA ASP A 106 20.51 -15.93 1.17
C ASP A 106 21.74 -15.03 0.95
N VAL A 107 22.59 -15.38 -0.02
CA VAL A 107 23.73 -14.56 -0.42
C VAL A 107 23.26 -13.31 -1.14
N ALA A 108 22.46 -13.43 -2.22
CA ALA A 108 21.89 -12.28 -2.95
C ALA A 108 21.13 -11.31 -2.03
N ARG A 109 20.33 -11.82 -1.10
CA ARG A 109 19.62 -10.99 -0.10
C ARG A 109 20.58 -10.25 0.83
N ARG A 110 21.64 -10.92 1.29
CA ARG A 110 22.68 -10.29 2.13
C ARG A 110 23.50 -9.29 1.33
N GLU A 111 23.73 -9.52 0.04
CA GLU A 111 24.42 -8.59 -0.85
C GLU A 111 23.60 -7.33 -1.10
N ALA A 112 22.29 -7.45 -1.33
CA ALA A 112 21.38 -6.30 -1.42
C ALA A 112 21.36 -5.45 -0.13
N ILE A 113 21.37 -6.11 1.03
CA ILE A 113 21.47 -5.40 2.33
C ILE A 113 22.83 -4.70 2.48
N ARG A 114 23.91 -5.28 1.93
CA ARG A 114 25.26 -4.71 2.00
C ARG A 114 25.43 -3.53 1.04
N SER A 115 24.86 -3.60 -0.17
CA SER A 115 24.94 -2.53 -1.16
C SER A 115 24.26 -1.24 -0.69
N THR A 116 23.27 -1.35 0.22
CA THR A 116 22.61 -0.18 0.83
C THR A 116 23.58 0.72 1.62
N ARG A 117 24.71 0.20 2.13
CA ARG A 117 25.65 1.02 2.94
C ARG A 117 26.35 2.12 2.14
N ARG A 118 26.61 1.90 0.86
CA ARG A 118 27.24 2.88 -0.04
C ARG A 118 26.62 2.70 -1.42
N ARG A 119 25.70 3.61 -1.75
CA ARG A 119 25.08 3.69 -3.07
C ARG A 119 25.91 4.58 -3.99
N ALA A 120 25.87 4.32 -5.28
CA ALA A 120 26.52 5.18 -6.24
C ALA A 120 25.84 6.56 -6.25
N TYR A 121 26.63 7.60 -6.43
CA TYR A 121 26.12 8.97 -6.46
C TYR A 121 25.15 9.20 -7.62
N GLU A 122 25.45 8.60 -8.78
CA GLU A 122 24.65 8.68 -10.00
C GLU A 122 23.28 7.99 -9.83
N GLU A 123 23.25 6.79 -9.23
CA GLU A 123 22.03 6.05 -8.88
C GLU A 123 21.11 6.88 -7.98
N THR A 124 21.69 7.62 -7.02
CA THR A 124 20.92 8.50 -6.13
C THR A 124 20.29 9.67 -6.88
N ILE A 125 20.98 10.23 -7.88
CA ILE A 125 20.45 11.30 -8.73
C ILE A 125 19.34 10.79 -9.63
N GLU A 126 19.48 9.58 -10.16
CA GLU A 126 18.46 8.97 -11.02
C GLU A 126 17.17 8.68 -10.24
N GLU A 127 17.27 8.14 -9.02
CA GLU A 127 16.10 7.82 -8.19
C GLU A 127 15.39 9.06 -7.60
N ILE A 128 16.16 10.00 -7.04
CA ILE A 128 15.60 11.14 -6.28
C ILE A 128 15.40 12.37 -7.18
N GLY A 129 16.15 12.47 -8.27
CA GLY A 129 16.25 13.66 -9.10
C GLY A 129 17.21 14.71 -8.52
N GLU A 130 17.67 15.61 -9.38
CA GLU A 130 18.51 16.74 -8.96
C GLU A 130 17.68 17.80 -8.20
N GLY A 131 18.19 18.27 -7.06
CA GLY A 131 17.54 19.32 -6.24
C GLY A 131 17.65 19.06 -4.74
N ARG A 132 17.20 20.03 -3.93
CA ARG A 132 17.16 19.96 -2.44
C ARG A 132 18.51 19.54 -1.80
N GLY A 133 19.63 19.97 -2.37
CA GLY A 133 20.98 19.71 -1.83
C GLY A 133 21.74 18.54 -2.47
N ILE A 134 21.16 17.85 -3.46
CA ILE A 134 21.84 16.82 -4.26
C ILE A 134 22.04 17.35 -5.68
N TYR A 135 23.31 17.51 -6.11
CA TYR A 135 23.66 18.15 -7.37
C TYR A 135 24.71 17.38 -8.16
N GLY A 136 24.30 16.81 -9.29
CA GLY A 136 25.20 16.13 -10.21
C GLY A 136 26.37 16.99 -10.69
N PRO A 137 27.47 16.37 -11.16
CA PRO A 137 28.55 17.10 -11.81
C PRO A 137 28.00 17.90 -13.00
N GLY A 138 28.42 19.16 -13.13
CA GLY A 138 27.94 20.08 -14.18
C GLY A 138 26.53 20.67 -13.95
N TYR A 139 25.96 20.55 -12.74
CA TYR A 139 24.63 21.09 -12.42
C TYR A 139 24.51 22.61 -12.64
N ALA A 140 25.56 23.39 -12.35
CA ALA A 140 25.56 24.85 -12.53
C ALA A 140 25.31 25.26 -13.99
N GLU A 141 25.94 24.55 -14.93
CA GLU A 141 25.79 24.78 -16.37
C GLU A 141 24.40 24.36 -16.86
N ARG A 142 23.92 23.19 -16.44
CA ARG A 142 22.55 22.72 -16.75
C ARG A 142 21.49 23.65 -16.17
N ARG A 143 21.72 24.20 -14.98
CA ARG A 143 20.82 25.17 -14.34
C ARG A 143 20.83 26.51 -15.09
N ALA A 144 22.01 27.01 -15.46
CA ALA A 144 22.12 28.25 -16.24
C ALA A 144 21.42 28.11 -17.60
N ALA A 145 21.57 26.98 -18.30
CA ALA A 145 20.85 26.69 -19.54
C ALA A 145 19.32 26.67 -19.33
N ARG A 146 18.82 25.95 -18.31
CA ARG A 146 17.38 25.91 -17.97
C ARG A 146 16.81 27.29 -17.62
N LEU A 147 17.56 28.13 -16.92
CA LEU A 147 17.14 29.48 -16.52
C LEU A 147 17.18 30.47 -17.69
N LYS A 148 18.17 30.35 -18.57
CA LYS A 148 18.25 31.14 -19.80
C LYS A 148 17.10 30.82 -20.75
N GLU A 149 16.77 29.54 -20.92
CA GLU A 149 15.64 29.10 -21.76
C GLU A 149 14.29 29.54 -21.20
N LYS A 150 14.06 29.39 -19.89
CA LYS A 150 12.76 29.64 -19.27
C LYS A 150 12.48 31.12 -18.97
N TYR A 151 13.53 31.89 -18.65
CA TYR A 151 13.37 33.25 -18.12
C TYR A 151 14.23 34.31 -18.85
N GLY A 152 15.08 33.92 -19.80
CA GLY A 152 15.96 34.87 -20.51
C GLY A 152 17.03 35.52 -19.63
N VAL A 153 17.24 35.00 -18.42
CA VAL A 153 18.21 35.54 -17.45
C VAL A 153 19.54 34.80 -17.58
N GLU A 154 20.62 35.53 -17.80
CA GLU A 154 21.97 34.99 -17.77
C GLU A 154 22.47 34.95 -16.33
N VAL A 155 22.74 33.74 -15.84
CA VAL A 155 23.26 33.52 -14.49
C VAL A 155 24.78 33.38 -14.57
N PRO A 156 25.57 34.13 -13.78
CA PRO A 156 27.01 33.96 -13.72
C PRO A 156 27.40 32.53 -13.32
N LEU A 157 28.31 31.92 -14.08
CA LEU A 157 28.90 30.60 -13.79
C LEU A 157 30.00 30.76 -12.72
N GLU A 158 29.65 31.20 -11.52
CA GLU A 158 30.65 31.29 -10.46
C GLU A 158 31.03 29.86 -10.01
N HIS A 159 32.34 29.60 -9.95
CA HIS A 159 32.92 28.30 -9.61
C HIS A 159 32.61 27.97 -8.14
N GLU A 160 31.54 27.20 -7.93
CA GLU A 160 31.23 26.62 -6.62
C GLU A 160 32.38 25.68 -6.23
N LYS A 161 33.01 25.97 -5.08
CA LYS A 161 34.17 25.23 -4.58
C LYS A 161 33.86 23.73 -4.57
N PRO A 162 34.80 22.87 -5.03
CA PRO A 162 34.60 21.43 -4.99
C PRO A 162 34.38 21.03 -3.53
N TYR A 163 33.19 20.55 -3.20
CA TYR A 163 32.88 20.10 -1.85
C TYR A 163 33.89 19.02 -1.47
N ALA A 164 34.65 19.29 -0.42
CA ALA A 164 35.69 18.42 0.10
C ALA A 164 35.08 17.30 0.94
N TYR A 165 35.50 16.07 0.62
CA TYR A 165 35.36 14.78 1.30
C TYR A 165 33.95 14.25 1.62
#